data_AF-A0A7V2GD43-F1
#
_entry.id   AF-A0A7V2GD43-F1
#
_cell.length_a   1.000
_cell.length_b   1.000
_cell.length_c   1.000
_cell.angle_alpha   90.00
_cell.angle_beta   90.00
_cell.angle_gamma   90.00
#
_symmetry.space_group_name_H-M   'P 1'
#
loop_
_entity.id
_entity.type
_entity.pdbx_description
1 polymer ?
#
loop_
_entity_poly.entity_id
_entity_poly.type
_entity_poly.pdbx_seq_one_letter_code
_entity_poly.pdbx_strand_id
1 'polypeptide(L)'
;MQRPTNSILLFICCLFIMMPGLSGAADGNLEKDMQNALDQSRGAVFHLQERIARGMPAPDLFARLKSLAEDIRMSHLLLAERFRRHEARVSALGAVALERHHHMEETYRRAVEEYLDIVDGMKTFEDLSSPSLERLKTLLDRILPKKKRPIFGALPYRNLDYPATIPPIEPSVIPAYRGGDKTVSDDDLKGTPLAPVSAQIAELAESLDWNPVAIYEWVKNNIDTQWYWGCMKGAEGTLRQKSGNDADQAALLVALLRSAGYPSRFVRGVVEFFPGIDTARNLTGIEDEREIAAFFRKAGIPSAPVIKGGGIANIRIEHIWVETQVPYANYRGAVIDEHGKTWLGLDTSIKAAGYTYNQPEAIPGEFPLSGIRDSYLEAVRGETPLEYIKSEIDGWLSQNQPEMTRESFLRTKTLAVEEMKILPASLQFIQVAVTGEYTELPDELVHTVRFRTTSTGDDDFFDITLPAFRLSNRPVSITCEPETVEDQEIINSY
;
A
#
# COMPACT_ATOMS: atom_id res chain seq x y z
N MET A 1 -24.91 -22.39 -32.59
CA MET A 1 -25.95 -21.66 -31.84
C MET A 1 -25.31 -20.36 -31.37
N GLN A 2 -25.58 -19.27 -32.09
CA GLN A 2 -24.95 -17.95 -31.93
C GLN A 2 -25.22 -17.40 -30.52
N ARG A 3 -24.16 -16.99 -29.81
CA ARG A 3 -24.25 -16.12 -28.63
C ARG A 3 -24.03 -14.67 -29.09
N PRO A 4 -24.84 -13.70 -28.65
CA PRO A 4 -24.64 -12.31 -29.00
C PRO A 4 -23.43 -11.76 -28.23
N THR A 5 -22.52 -11.14 -28.97
CA THR A 5 -21.30 -10.47 -28.53
C THR A 5 -21.63 -9.24 -27.68
N ASN A 6 -21.41 -9.34 -26.37
CA ASN A 6 -21.33 -8.19 -25.45
C ASN A 6 -19.94 -7.51 -25.47
N SER A 7 -19.16 -7.65 -26.56
CA SER A 7 -17.86 -7.02 -26.77
C SER A 7 -17.94 -5.52 -27.09
N ILE A 8 -19.15 -4.95 -27.08
CA ILE A 8 -19.50 -3.65 -27.68
C ILE A 8 -19.05 -2.45 -26.82
N LEU A 9 -18.75 -2.64 -25.52
CA LEU A 9 -18.37 -1.54 -24.63
C LEU A 9 -16.85 -1.39 -24.42
N LEU A 10 -16.06 -2.43 -24.73
CA LEU A 10 -14.61 -2.42 -24.43
C LEU A 10 -13.80 -1.60 -25.44
N PHE A 11 -14.24 -1.55 -26.70
CA PHE A 11 -13.46 -0.94 -27.79
C PHE A 11 -13.48 0.60 -27.79
N ILE A 12 -14.55 1.23 -27.26
CA ILE A 12 -14.63 2.70 -27.10
C ILE A 12 -13.59 3.19 -26.08
N CYS A 13 -13.24 2.37 -25.08
CA CYS A 13 -12.20 2.74 -24.09
C CYS A 13 -10.77 2.58 -24.62
N CYS A 14 -10.50 1.69 -25.58
CA CYS A 14 -9.13 1.42 -26.04
C CYS A 14 -8.50 2.59 -26.80
N LEU A 15 -9.27 3.42 -27.52
CA LEU A 15 -8.74 4.65 -28.12
C LEU A 15 -8.30 5.69 -27.08
N PHE A 16 -8.88 5.64 -25.87
CA PHE A 16 -8.58 6.55 -24.77
C PHE A 16 -7.55 5.99 -23.76
N ILE A 17 -7.02 4.78 -24.01
CA ILE A 17 -6.03 4.10 -23.15
C ILE A 17 -4.69 3.87 -23.89
N MET A 18 -4.60 4.17 -25.20
CA MET A 18 -3.34 4.08 -25.95
C MET A 18 -2.24 4.93 -25.27
N MET A 19 -1.32 4.24 -24.60
CA MET A 19 -0.04 4.78 -24.16
C MET A 19 0.74 5.24 -25.40
N PRO A 20 1.47 6.37 -25.32
CA PRO A 20 2.20 6.90 -26.46
C PRO A 20 3.30 5.93 -26.89
N GLY A 21 3.09 5.27 -28.03
CA GLY A 21 4.15 4.58 -28.76
C GLY A 21 5.14 5.61 -29.29
N LEU A 22 6.40 5.47 -28.88
CA LEU A 22 7.54 6.20 -29.43
C LEU A 22 7.70 5.89 -30.93
N SER A 23 7.14 6.72 -31.81
CA SER A 23 7.79 7.11 -33.07
C SER A 23 7.00 8.22 -33.78
N GLY A 24 7.72 9.23 -34.25
CA GLY A 24 7.18 10.28 -35.13
C GLY A 24 7.05 11.65 -34.48
N ALA A 25 8.18 12.29 -34.19
CA ALA A 25 8.24 13.73 -33.93
C ALA A 25 7.80 14.51 -35.19
N ALA A 26 6.51 14.86 -35.30
CA ALA A 26 6.03 15.92 -36.20
C ALA A 26 4.59 16.39 -35.95
N ASP A 27 3.70 15.61 -35.32
CA ASP A 27 2.32 16.09 -35.05
C ASP A 27 2.06 16.14 -33.55
N GLY A 28 1.50 17.27 -33.10
CA GLY A 28 0.94 17.43 -31.77
C GLY A 28 0.00 16.25 -31.46
N ASN A 29 -0.16 15.96 -30.18
CA ASN A 29 -0.84 14.76 -29.70
C ASN A 29 -2.36 14.86 -29.98
N LEU A 30 -2.79 14.75 -31.25
CA LEU A 30 -4.13 15.07 -31.75
C LEU A 30 -5.23 14.31 -31.00
N GLU A 31 -4.96 13.05 -30.67
CA GLU A 31 -5.85 12.22 -29.85
C GLU A 31 -6.02 12.80 -28.44
N LYS A 32 -4.92 13.29 -27.84
CA LYS A 32 -4.92 13.94 -26.54
C LYS A 32 -5.63 15.28 -26.59
N ASP A 33 -5.46 16.05 -27.66
CA ASP A 33 -6.13 17.35 -27.83
C ASP A 33 -7.64 17.16 -28.01
N MET A 34 -8.06 16.19 -28.83
CA MET A 34 -9.45 15.75 -28.95
C MET A 34 -10.03 15.31 -27.60
N GLN A 35 -9.31 14.46 -26.87
CA GLN A 35 -9.72 13.98 -25.55
C GLN A 35 -9.90 15.14 -24.57
N ASN A 36 -8.93 16.04 -24.50
CA ASN A 36 -8.97 17.20 -23.62
C ASN A 36 -10.15 18.12 -23.95
N ALA A 37 -10.43 18.36 -25.24
CA ALA A 37 -11.53 19.20 -25.66
C ALA A 37 -12.90 18.58 -25.28
N LEU A 38 -13.10 17.28 -25.55
CA LEU A 38 -14.30 16.55 -25.15
C LEU A 38 -14.48 16.52 -23.62
N ASP A 39 -13.40 16.31 -22.86
CA ASP A 39 -13.44 16.33 -21.40
C ASP A 39 -13.79 17.72 -20.84
N GLN A 40 -13.26 18.78 -21.43
CA GLN A 40 -13.62 20.14 -21.08
C GLN A 40 -15.08 20.45 -21.45
N SER A 41 -15.58 19.93 -22.58
CA SER A 41 -16.99 20.05 -22.95
C SER A 41 -17.90 19.37 -21.93
N ARG A 42 -17.53 18.20 -21.42
CA ARG A 42 -18.26 17.52 -20.33
C ARG A 42 -18.34 18.38 -19.07
N GLY A 43 -17.24 19.05 -18.70
CA GLY A 43 -17.23 20.01 -17.60
C GLY A 43 -18.13 21.23 -17.85
N ALA A 44 -18.06 21.82 -19.05
CA ALA A 44 -18.89 22.96 -19.43
C ALA A 44 -20.39 22.62 -19.42
N VAL A 45 -20.78 21.45 -19.94
CA VAL A 45 -22.17 20.95 -19.93
C VAL A 45 -22.68 20.79 -18.51
N PHE A 46 -21.89 20.18 -17.62
CA PHE A 46 -22.25 20.01 -16.22
C PHE A 46 -22.55 21.35 -15.54
N HIS A 47 -21.66 22.35 -15.69
CA HIS A 47 -21.86 23.67 -15.10
C HIS A 47 -23.01 24.46 -15.75
N LEU A 48 -23.24 24.31 -17.06
CA LEU A 48 -24.40 24.87 -17.75
C LEU A 48 -25.71 24.32 -17.17
N GLN A 49 -25.81 23.01 -16.98
CA GLN A 49 -26.98 22.36 -16.36
C GLN A 49 -27.21 22.88 -14.94
N GLU A 50 -26.15 22.98 -14.13
CA GLU A 50 -26.25 23.47 -12.74
C GLU A 50 -26.72 24.93 -12.68
N ARG A 51 -26.19 25.82 -13.53
CA ARG A 51 -26.59 27.23 -13.57
C ARG A 51 -28.02 27.41 -14.06
N ILE A 52 -28.43 26.69 -15.12
CA ILE A 52 -29.80 26.74 -15.63
C ILE A 52 -30.80 26.23 -14.59
N ALA A 53 -30.49 25.15 -13.87
CA ALA A 53 -31.32 24.65 -12.78
C ALA A 53 -31.52 25.67 -11.65
N ARG A 54 -30.54 26.57 -11.46
CA ARG A 54 -30.61 27.69 -10.50
C ARG A 54 -31.20 28.98 -11.07
N GLY A 55 -31.64 28.99 -12.34
CA GLY A 55 -32.16 30.18 -13.01
C GLY A 55 -31.11 31.24 -13.32
N MET A 56 -29.81 30.89 -13.34
CA MET A 56 -28.71 31.81 -13.60
C MET A 56 -28.24 31.69 -15.07
N PRO A 57 -28.20 32.79 -15.84
CA PRO A 57 -27.64 32.77 -17.19
C PRO A 57 -26.13 32.53 -17.18
N ALA A 58 -25.60 31.88 -18.22
CA ALA A 58 -24.19 31.51 -18.33
C ALA A 58 -23.65 31.61 -19.77
N PRO A 59 -23.71 32.80 -20.39
CA PRO A 59 -23.29 33.00 -21.78
C PRO A 59 -21.78 32.72 -21.98
N ASP A 60 -20.98 32.91 -20.94
CA ASP A 60 -19.55 32.59 -20.87
C ASP A 60 -19.28 31.08 -21.09
N LEU A 61 -20.04 30.22 -20.40
CA LEU A 61 -19.90 28.77 -20.53
C LEU A 61 -20.40 28.28 -21.90
N PHE A 62 -21.44 28.91 -22.45
CA PHE A 62 -21.92 28.59 -23.80
C PHE A 62 -20.91 28.99 -24.87
N ALA A 63 -20.32 30.19 -24.78
CA ALA A 63 -19.25 30.61 -25.68
C ALA A 63 -18.04 29.66 -25.60
N ARG A 64 -17.70 29.20 -24.38
CA ARG A 64 -16.66 28.18 -24.20
C ARG A 64 -17.01 26.86 -24.87
N LEU A 65 -18.25 26.38 -24.75
CA LEU A 65 -18.70 25.15 -25.41
C LEU A 65 -18.60 25.26 -26.93
N LYS A 66 -18.96 26.41 -27.52
CA LYS A 66 -18.81 26.65 -28.97
C LYS A 66 -17.34 26.70 -29.39
N SER A 67 -16.47 27.33 -28.61
CA SER A 67 -15.02 27.31 -28.85
C SER A 67 -14.47 25.88 -28.86
N LEU A 68 -14.85 25.06 -27.87
CA LEU A 68 -14.43 23.66 -27.80
C LEU A 68 -14.95 22.83 -28.98
N ALA A 69 -16.14 23.13 -29.48
CA ALA A 69 -16.67 22.47 -30.67
C ALA A 69 -15.85 22.78 -31.93
N GLU A 70 -15.31 24.00 -32.07
CA GLU A 70 -14.40 24.33 -33.16
C GLU A 70 -13.04 23.61 -33.01
N ASP A 71 -12.50 23.52 -31.80
CA ASP A 71 -11.27 22.73 -31.54
C ASP A 71 -11.46 21.24 -31.88
N ILE A 72 -12.63 20.68 -31.53
CA ILE A 72 -13.04 19.31 -31.88
C ILE A 72 -13.18 19.18 -33.40
N ARG A 73 -13.81 20.14 -34.08
CA ARG A 73 -13.97 20.11 -35.55
C ARG A 73 -12.62 20.07 -36.26
N MET A 74 -11.67 20.90 -35.82
CA MET A 74 -10.32 20.91 -36.37
C MET A 74 -9.59 19.59 -36.13
N SER A 75 -9.63 19.08 -34.89
CA SER A 75 -9.02 17.79 -34.53
C SER A 75 -9.66 16.63 -35.30
N HIS A 76 -10.97 16.69 -35.54
CA HIS A 76 -11.72 15.68 -36.29
C HIS A 76 -11.27 15.59 -37.74
N LEU A 77 -11.09 16.73 -38.42
CA LEU A 77 -10.61 16.75 -39.81
C LEU A 77 -9.21 16.14 -39.94
N LEU A 78 -8.31 16.44 -39.00
CA LEU A 78 -6.95 15.92 -38.99
C LEU A 78 -6.93 14.42 -38.69
N LEU A 79 -7.71 13.97 -37.70
CA LEU A 79 -7.83 12.54 -37.35
C LEU A 79 -8.47 11.72 -38.49
N ALA A 80 -9.50 12.25 -39.17
CA ALA A 80 -10.11 11.58 -40.31
C ALA A 80 -9.12 11.36 -41.46
N GLU A 81 -8.26 12.34 -41.74
CA GLU A 81 -7.19 12.17 -42.73
C GLU A 81 -6.12 11.18 -42.25
N ARG A 82 -5.80 11.17 -40.95
CA ARG A 82 -4.88 10.17 -40.36
C ARG A 82 -5.44 8.74 -40.50
N PHE A 83 -6.72 8.53 -40.21
CA PHE A 83 -7.38 7.22 -40.35
C PHE A 83 -7.37 6.76 -41.81
N ARG A 84 -7.74 7.62 -42.75
CA ARG A 84 -7.69 7.31 -44.18
C ARG A 84 -6.29 6.90 -44.66
N ARG A 85 -5.24 7.58 -44.19
CA ARG A 85 -3.84 7.21 -44.49
C ARG A 85 -3.42 5.91 -43.82
N HIS A 86 -4.06 5.56 -42.71
CA HIS A 86 -3.75 4.35 -41.96
C HIS A 86 -4.45 3.11 -42.54
N GLU A 87 -5.63 3.28 -43.13
CA GLU A 87 -6.41 2.22 -43.78
C GLU A 87 -5.57 1.38 -44.75
N ALA A 88 -4.75 2.01 -45.59
CA ALA A 88 -3.88 1.30 -46.54
C ALA A 88 -2.84 0.40 -45.85
N ARG A 89 -2.35 0.79 -44.67
CA ARG A 89 -1.42 -0.03 -43.86
C ARG A 89 -2.16 -1.18 -43.18
N VAL A 90 -3.35 -0.92 -42.64
CA VAL A 90 -4.17 -1.94 -41.97
C VAL A 90 -4.71 -2.98 -42.95
N SER A 91 -5.08 -2.54 -44.16
CA SER A 91 -5.54 -3.42 -45.26
C SER A 91 -4.51 -4.48 -45.62
N ALA A 92 -3.21 -4.16 -45.50
CA ALA A 92 -2.13 -5.11 -45.74
C ALA A 92 -1.97 -6.18 -44.64
N LEU A 93 -2.56 -5.98 -43.45
CA LEU A 93 -2.48 -6.91 -42.32
C LEU A 93 -3.56 -8.00 -42.38
N GLY A 94 -4.68 -7.75 -43.06
CA GLY A 94 -5.75 -8.73 -43.23
C GLY A 94 -7.16 -8.15 -43.20
N ALA A 95 -8.14 -9.00 -43.48
CA ALA A 95 -9.55 -8.60 -43.52
C ALA A 95 -10.11 -8.23 -42.14
N VAL A 96 -9.70 -8.93 -41.07
CA VAL A 96 -10.17 -8.65 -39.70
C VAL A 96 -9.60 -7.33 -39.19
N ALA A 97 -8.32 -7.06 -39.47
CA ALA A 97 -7.70 -5.77 -39.18
C ALA A 97 -8.45 -4.60 -39.84
N LEU A 98 -8.78 -4.74 -41.12
CA LEU A 98 -9.53 -3.74 -41.88
C LEU A 98 -10.96 -3.55 -41.33
N GLU A 99 -11.66 -4.65 -41.02
CA GLU A 99 -13.00 -4.61 -40.41
C GLU A 99 -12.99 -3.86 -39.06
N ARG A 100 -12.01 -4.15 -38.20
CA ARG A 100 -11.87 -3.47 -36.90
C ARG A 100 -11.53 -1.99 -37.05
N HIS A 101 -10.68 -1.63 -38.01
CA HIS A 101 -10.36 -0.23 -38.31
C HIS A 101 -11.61 0.54 -38.77
N HIS A 102 -12.36 -0.01 -39.74
CA HIS A 102 -13.60 0.62 -40.19
C HIS A 102 -14.63 0.73 -39.09
N HIS A 103 -14.80 -0.32 -38.27
CA HIS A 103 -15.73 -0.29 -37.15
C HIS A 103 -15.37 0.80 -36.13
N MET A 104 -14.08 0.92 -35.81
CA MET A 104 -13.54 1.96 -34.95
C MET A 104 -13.77 3.36 -35.53
N GLU A 105 -13.39 3.57 -36.80
CA GLU A 105 -13.51 4.86 -37.49
C GLU A 105 -14.98 5.29 -37.60
N GLU A 106 -15.88 4.38 -37.96
CA GLU A 106 -17.30 4.67 -38.06
C GLU A 106 -17.89 5.04 -36.69
N THR A 107 -17.52 4.31 -35.65
CA THR A 107 -17.98 4.58 -34.28
C THR A 107 -17.48 5.94 -33.79
N TYR A 108 -16.20 6.25 -34.02
CA TYR A 108 -15.59 7.53 -33.70
C TYR A 108 -16.28 8.68 -34.44
N ARG A 109 -16.41 8.57 -35.76
CA ARG A 109 -16.99 9.61 -36.61
C ARG A 109 -18.42 9.90 -36.20
N ARG A 110 -19.24 8.85 -36.04
CA ARG A 110 -20.64 9.00 -35.61
C ARG A 110 -20.75 9.71 -34.26
N ALA A 111 -19.87 9.40 -33.31
CA ALA A 111 -19.86 10.06 -32.00
C ALA A 111 -19.50 11.55 -32.08
N VAL A 112 -18.50 11.92 -32.89
CA VAL A 112 -18.07 13.32 -33.04
C VAL A 112 -19.07 14.12 -33.86
N GLU A 113 -19.62 13.56 -34.93
CA GLU A 113 -20.68 14.19 -35.73
C GLU A 113 -21.94 14.42 -34.88
N GLU A 114 -22.37 13.42 -34.10
CA GLU A 114 -23.50 13.59 -33.16
C GLU A 114 -23.24 14.71 -32.15
N TYR A 115 -22.01 14.84 -31.64
CA TYR A 115 -21.64 15.93 -30.73
C TYR A 115 -21.73 17.29 -31.42
N LEU A 116 -21.12 17.42 -32.61
CA LEU A 116 -21.10 18.66 -33.37
C LEU A 116 -22.51 19.08 -33.78
N ASP A 117 -23.34 18.16 -34.24
CA ASP A 117 -24.73 18.41 -34.63
C ASP A 117 -25.56 18.96 -33.46
N ILE A 118 -25.40 18.40 -32.25
CA ILE A 118 -26.09 18.90 -31.06
C ILE A 118 -25.66 20.34 -30.74
N VAL A 119 -24.34 20.62 -30.80
CA VAL A 119 -23.80 21.95 -30.49
C VAL A 119 -24.14 22.98 -31.57
N ASP A 120 -24.14 22.60 -32.84
CA ASP A 120 -24.48 23.45 -33.97
C ASP A 120 -25.98 23.74 -34.07
N GLY A 121 -26.82 22.82 -33.59
CA GLY A 121 -28.25 23.05 -33.42
C GLY A 121 -28.59 24.19 -32.44
N MET A 122 -27.69 24.53 -31.51
CA MET A 122 -27.80 25.67 -30.61
C MET A 122 -27.07 26.88 -31.21
N LYS A 123 -27.79 27.78 -31.89
CA LYS A 123 -27.18 28.91 -32.60
C LYS A 123 -26.89 30.06 -31.64
N THR A 124 -27.82 30.35 -30.75
CA THR A 124 -27.66 31.38 -29.71
C THR A 124 -27.86 30.80 -28.31
N PHE A 125 -27.55 31.59 -27.28
CA PHE A 125 -27.74 31.17 -25.89
C PHE A 125 -29.23 30.92 -25.57
N GLU A 126 -30.15 31.57 -26.27
CA GLU A 126 -31.59 31.38 -26.11
C GLU A 126 -32.10 30.03 -26.66
N ASP A 127 -31.37 29.40 -27.59
CA ASP A 127 -31.70 28.07 -28.13
C ASP A 127 -31.36 26.93 -27.15
N LEU A 128 -30.68 27.27 -26.06
CA LEU A 128 -30.11 26.33 -25.11
C LEU A 128 -31.22 25.74 -24.23
N SER A 129 -31.44 24.43 -24.35
CA SER A 129 -32.54 23.73 -23.69
C SER A 129 -32.03 22.58 -22.82
N SER A 130 -32.74 22.28 -21.72
CA SER A 130 -32.43 21.13 -20.87
C SER A 130 -32.36 19.81 -21.65
N PRO A 131 -33.27 19.53 -22.61
CA PRO A 131 -33.16 18.34 -23.47
C PRO A 131 -31.86 18.27 -24.30
N SER A 132 -31.41 19.39 -24.87
CA SER A 132 -30.17 19.44 -25.67
C SER A 132 -28.94 19.16 -24.79
N LEU A 133 -28.90 19.73 -23.59
CA LEU A 133 -27.81 19.48 -22.63
C LEU A 133 -27.80 18.03 -22.12
N GLU A 134 -28.97 17.45 -21.87
CA GLU A 134 -29.05 16.06 -21.39
C GLU A 134 -28.61 15.07 -22.47
N ARG A 135 -28.94 15.35 -23.74
CA ARG A 135 -28.43 14.58 -24.89
C ARG A 135 -26.90 14.68 -24.98
N LEU A 136 -26.35 15.89 -24.88
CA LEU A 136 -24.90 16.10 -24.94
C LEU A 136 -24.18 15.40 -23.78
N LYS A 137 -24.73 15.50 -22.56
CA LYS A 137 -24.23 14.79 -21.39
C LYS A 137 -24.25 13.27 -21.60
N THR A 138 -25.36 12.72 -22.08
CA THR A 138 -25.51 11.28 -22.35
C THR A 138 -24.49 10.80 -23.37
N LEU A 139 -24.28 11.57 -24.44
CA LEU A 139 -23.26 11.29 -25.44
C LEU A 139 -21.86 11.33 -24.84
N LEU A 140 -21.51 12.39 -24.13
CA LEU A 140 -20.19 12.56 -23.51
C LEU A 140 -19.90 11.47 -22.47
N ASP A 141 -20.88 11.09 -21.65
CA ASP A 141 -20.79 9.98 -20.69
C ASP A 141 -20.62 8.62 -21.37
N ARG A 142 -21.11 8.46 -22.61
CA ARG A 142 -20.97 7.25 -23.42
C ARG A 142 -19.60 7.14 -24.07
N ILE A 143 -19.06 8.24 -24.60
CA ILE A 143 -17.87 8.22 -25.45
C ILE A 143 -16.58 8.46 -24.67
N LEU A 144 -16.64 9.22 -23.57
CA LEU A 144 -15.47 9.46 -22.73
C LEU A 144 -15.31 8.36 -21.69
N PRO A 145 -14.07 8.02 -21.30
CA PRO A 145 -13.85 7.17 -20.15
C PRO A 145 -14.59 7.76 -18.94
N LYS A 146 -15.30 6.89 -18.21
CA LYS A 146 -15.88 7.25 -16.93
C LYS A 146 -14.74 7.78 -16.07
N LYS A 147 -14.80 9.06 -15.71
CA LYS A 147 -13.82 9.65 -14.80
C LYS A 147 -13.90 8.81 -13.54
N LYS A 148 -12.86 8.02 -13.27
CA LYS A 148 -12.69 7.37 -11.97
C LYS A 148 -12.66 8.54 -11.01
N ARG A 149 -13.76 8.75 -10.27
CA ARG A 149 -13.77 9.77 -9.25
C ARG A 149 -12.58 9.44 -8.35
N PRO A 150 -11.69 10.40 -8.04
CA PRO A 150 -10.79 10.19 -6.92
C PRO A 150 -11.64 9.71 -5.77
N ILE A 151 -11.15 8.73 -5.02
CA ILE A 151 -11.92 8.11 -3.95
C ILE A 151 -12.19 9.20 -2.89
N PHE A 152 -13.28 9.94 -3.05
CA PHE A 152 -13.75 10.96 -2.13
C PHE A 152 -14.85 10.31 -1.29
N GLY A 153 -14.57 10.10 -0.01
CA GLY A 153 -15.55 9.63 0.98
C GLY A 153 -15.23 8.30 1.65
N ALA A 154 -14.34 7.48 1.09
CA ALA A 154 -13.68 6.40 1.81
C ALA A 154 -12.19 6.53 1.53
N LEU A 155 -11.39 6.88 2.52
CA LEU A 155 -9.96 6.67 2.38
C LEU A 155 -9.73 5.20 1.98
N PRO A 156 -8.70 4.86 1.18
CA PRO A 156 -8.35 3.45 0.95
C PRO A 156 -8.09 2.69 2.27
N TYR A 157 -7.94 3.44 3.36
CA TYR A 157 -8.00 2.98 4.74
C TYR A 157 -9.46 2.82 5.19
N ARG A 158 -9.96 1.58 5.12
CA ARG A 158 -11.12 1.17 5.91
C ARG A 158 -10.64 0.90 7.33
N ASN A 159 -11.35 1.42 8.34
CA ASN A 159 -11.12 0.94 9.70
C ASN A 159 -11.46 -0.56 9.71
N LEU A 160 -10.46 -1.38 10.00
CA LEU A 160 -10.56 -2.83 9.84
C LEU A 160 -11.52 -3.44 10.86
N ASP A 161 -11.80 -2.72 11.96
CA ASP A 161 -12.72 -3.11 13.03
C ASP A 161 -12.58 -4.59 13.39
N TYR A 162 -11.33 -5.05 13.51
CA TYR A 162 -11.03 -6.44 13.78
C TYR A 162 -11.77 -6.91 15.04
N PRO A 163 -12.40 -8.09 15.00
CA PRO A 163 -13.04 -8.66 16.17
C PRO A 163 -11.99 -8.90 17.27
N ALA A 164 -12.41 -8.82 18.53
CA ALA A 164 -11.55 -9.23 19.63
C ALA A 164 -11.32 -10.75 19.55
N THR A 165 -10.06 -11.16 19.39
CA THR A 165 -9.65 -12.57 19.37
C THR A 165 -8.83 -12.88 20.62
N ILE A 166 -9.16 -13.96 21.30
CA ILE A 166 -8.41 -14.44 22.48
C ILE A 166 -7.21 -15.24 21.96
N PRO A 167 -5.99 -15.03 22.49
CA PRO A 167 -4.82 -15.77 22.03
C PRO A 167 -4.95 -17.26 22.42
N PRO A 168 -4.67 -18.19 21.49
CA PRO A 168 -4.76 -19.62 21.76
C PRO A 168 -3.68 -20.04 22.75
N ILE A 169 -4.05 -20.87 23.73
CA ILE A 169 -3.11 -21.46 24.71
C ILE A 169 -2.83 -22.94 24.46
N GLU A 170 -3.52 -23.54 23.48
CA GLU A 170 -3.38 -24.93 23.08
C GLU A 170 -3.14 -25.02 21.56
N PRO A 171 -2.42 -26.04 21.08
CA PRO A 171 -1.75 -27.08 21.87
C PRO A 171 -0.55 -26.52 22.65
N SER A 172 -0.30 -27.00 23.86
CA SER A 172 0.91 -26.63 24.61
C SER A 172 2.15 -27.41 24.14
N VAL A 173 3.21 -26.71 23.79
CA VAL A 173 4.51 -27.25 23.34
C VAL A 173 5.61 -26.85 24.32
N ILE A 174 6.56 -27.75 24.58
CA ILE A 174 7.76 -27.42 25.33
C ILE A 174 8.87 -27.10 24.32
N PRO A 175 9.34 -25.85 24.22
CA PRO A 175 10.35 -25.49 23.22
C PRO A 175 11.74 -26.01 23.61
N ALA A 176 12.66 -26.10 22.64
CA ALA A 176 14.01 -26.64 22.85
C ALA A 176 14.77 -25.92 23.99
N TYR A 177 14.69 -24.58 24.08
CA TYR A 177 15.34 -23.82 25.18
C TYR A 177 14.76 -24.08 26.57
N ARG A 178 13.59 -24.74 26.67
CA ARG A 178 12.97 -25.18 27.94
C ARG A 178 13.08 -26.68 28.19
N GLY A 179 13.87 -27.39 27.40
CA GLY A 179 14.04 -28.84 27.54
C GLY A 179 13.16 -29.67 26.63
N GLY A 180 12.55 -29.07 25.61
CA GLY A 180 11.88 -29.76 24.50
C GLY A 180 12.84 -30.50 23.56
N ASP A 181 12.43 -30.68 22.30
CA ASP A 181 13.27 -31.34 21.31
C ASP A 181 14.48 -30.49 20.92
N LYS A 182 15.67 -30.95 21.30
CA LYS A 182 16.93 -30.25 21.05
C LYS A 182 17.67 -30.75 19.80
N THR A 183 17.10 -31.72 19.09
CA THR A 183 17.72 -32.35 17.92
C THR A 183 17.90 -31.32 16.81
N VAL A 184 19.14 -31.05 16.41
CA VAL A 184 19.42 -30.13 15.29
C VAL A 184 19.23 -30.87 13.97
N SER A 185 18.51 -30.24 13.05
CA SER A 185 18.26 -30.71 11.69
C SER A 185 18.79 -29.71 10.66
N ASP A 186 18.93 -30.13 9.40
CA ASP A 186 19.33 -29.23 8.30
C ASP A 186 18.33 -28.07 8.12
N ASP A 187 17.04 -28.29 8.42
CA ASP A 187 16.00 -27.27 8.33
C ASP A 187 16.18 -26.15 9.36
N ASP A 188 16.90 -26.40 10.46
CA ASP A 188 17.24 -25.38 11.45
C ASP A 188 18.28 -24.37 10.96
N LEU A 189 19.02 -24.74 9.90
CA LEU A 189 20.06 -23.92 9.25
C LEU A 189 19.61 -23.38 7.88
N LYS A 190 18.61 -24.01 7.27
CA LYS A 190 18.13 -23.67 5.93
C LYS A 190 17.33 -22.37 5.91
N GLY A 191 17.54 -21.56 4.87
CA GLY A 191 16.72 -20.37 4.62
C GLY A 191 15.30 -20.73 4.17
N THR A 192 14.33 -19.90 4.54
CA THR A 192 12.91 -20.01 4.12
C THR A 192 12.51 -18.78 3.29
N PRO A 193 11.34 -18.76 2.62
CA PRO A 193 10.88 -17.58 1.89
C PRO A 193 10.77 -16.31 2.77
N LEU A 194 10.38 -16.46 4.04
CA LEU A 194 10.29 -15.34 5.00
C LEU A 194 11.60 -15.05 5.72
N ALA A 195 12.49 -16.04 5.89
CA ALA A 195 13.80 -15.88 6.50
C ALA A 195 14.91 -16.47 5.58
N PRO A 196 15.16 -15.85 4.40
CA PRO A 196 16.14 -16.37 3.46
C PRO A 196 17.58 -16.08 3.92
N VAL A 197 18.50 -16.99 3.63
CA VAL A 197 19.95 -16.74 3.71
C VAL A 197 20.40 -16.10 2.39
N SER A 198 19.96 -14.87 2.16
CA SER A 198 20.29 -14.10 0.94
C SER A 198 21.60 -13.33 1.10
N ALA A 199 22.14 -12.80 -0.01
CA ALA A 199 23.40 -12.05 0.01
C ALA A 199 23.38 -10.88 1.00
N GLN A 200 22.31 -10.07 1.00
CA GLN A 200 22.17 -8.95 1.95
C GLN A 200 22.13 -9.38 3.42
N ILE A 201 21.63 -10.59 3.72
CA ILE A 201 21.62 -11.15 5.07
C ILE A 201 23.02 -11.67 5.44
N ALA A 202 23.69 -12.35 4.51
CA ALA A 202 25.06 -12.83 4.69
C ALA A 202 26.06 -11.70 4.91
N GLU A 203 25.98 -10.63 4.12
CA GLU A 203 26.82 -9.43 4.28
C GLU A 203 26.62 -8.76 5.64
N LEU A 204 25.37 -8.67 6.12
CA LEU A 204 25.11 -8.12 7.46
C LEU A 204 25.64 -9.05 8.55
N ALA A 205 25.44 -10.36 8.44
CA ALA A 205 25.97 -11.32 9.41
C ALA A 205 27.51 -11.29 9.46
N GLU A 206 28.17 -11.18 8.31
CA GLU A 206 29.62 -11.00 8.19
C GLU A 206 30.09 -9.70 8.84
N SER A 207 29.41 -8.57 8.60
CA SER A 207 29.75 -7.29 9.23
C SER A 207 29.61 -7.27 10.76
N LEU A 208 28.92 -8.29 11.31
CA LEU A 208 28.72 -8.52 12.73
C LEU A 208 29.61 -9.67 13.24
N ASP A 209 30.67 -10.01 12.50
CA ASP A 209 31.64 -11.07 12.78
C ASP A 209 31.00 -12.46 12.99
N TRP A 210 29.83 -12.69 12.38
CA TRP A 210 28.98 -13.86 12.63
C TRP A 210 28.73 -14.11 14.13
N ASN A 211 28.79 -13.06 14.95
CA ASN A 211 28.68 -13.18 16.39
C ASN A 211 27.20 -13.11 16.81
N PRO A 212 26.66 -14.11 17.53
CA PRO A 212 25.24 -14.17 17.86
C PRO A 212 24.81 -13.06 18.84
N VAL A 213 25.74 -12.57 19.68
CA VAL A 213 25.51 -11.41 20.55
C VAL A 213 25.35 -10.16 19.69
N ALA A 214 26.32 -9.90 18.80
CA ALA A 214 26.29 -8.72 17.93
C ALA A 214 25.07 -8.73 17.00
N ILE A 215 24.68 -9.90 16.47
CA ILE A 215 23.46 -10.09 15.68
C ILE A 215 22.22 -9.73 16.50
N TYR A 216 22.07 -10.29 17.70
CA TYR A 216 20.93 -10.02 18.57
C TYR A 216 20.81 -8.52 18.91
N GLU A 217 21.91 -7.92 19.36
CA GLU A 217 21.97 -6.50 19.74
C GLU A 217 21.69 -5.60 18.54
N TRP A 218 22.24 -5.93 17.38
CA TRP A 218 22.02 -5.15 16.17
C TRP A 218 20.53 -5.13 15.80
N VAL A 219 19.86 -6.29 15.76
CA VAL A 219 18.41 -6.35 15.45
C VAL A 219 17.61 -5.60 16.51
N LYS A 220 17.92 -5.80 17.80
CA LYS A 220 17.23 -5.14 18.92
C LYS A 220 17.35 -3.62 18.87
N ASN A 221 18.50 -3.08 18.50
CA ASN A 221 18.78 -1.65 18.54
C ASN A 221 18.49 -0.92 17.22
N ASN A 222 18.47 -1.63 16.07
CA ASN A 222 18.35 -1.00 14.75
C ASN A 222 17.01 -1.24 14.04
N ILE A 223 16.11 -2.04 14.63
CA ILE A 223 14.80 -2.34 14.04
C ILE A 223 13.69 -1.83 14.97
N ASP A 224 12.88 -0.88 14.48
CA ASP A 224 11.73 -0.36 15.23
C ASP A 224 10.56 -1.34 15.24
N THR A 225 9.93 -1.49 16.41
CA THR A 225 8.80 -2.41 16.59
C THR A 225 7.51 -1.77 16.09
N GLN A 226 6.85 -2.47 15.18
CA GLN A 226 5.50 -2.14 14.72
C GLN A 226 4.50 -3.19 15.22
N TRP A 227 3.24 -2.80 15.33
CA TRP A 227 2.20 -3.66 15.91
C TRP A 227 1.17 -4.03 14.86
N TYR A 228 1.25 -5.28 14.41
CA TYR A 228 0.25 -5.98 13.61
C TYR A 228 0.42 -7.48 13.85
N TRP A 229 -0.62 -8.27 13.61
CA TRP A 229 -0.56 -9.72 13.72
C TRP A 229 0.05 -10.37 12.48
N GLY A 230 0.82 -11.44 12.61
CA GLY A 230 1.39 -12.21 11.48
C GLY A 230 2.60 -11.56 10.80
N CYS A 231 3.27 -12.26 9.89
CA CYS A 231 4.44 -11.81 9.16
C CYS A 231 4.05 -11.16 7.82
N MET A 232 4.37 -9.88 7.65
CA MET A 232 4.04 -9.11 6.44
C MET A 232 5.25 -8.86 5.56
N LYS A 233 6.40 -8.59 6.17
CA LYS A 233 7.60 -8.09 5.48
C LYS A 233 8.64 -9.17 5.23
N GLY A 234 8.73 -10.16 6.13
CA GLY A 234 9.85 -11.10 6.18
C GLY A 234 11.18 -10.42 6.48
N ALA A 235 12.25 -11.21 6.65
CA ALA A 235 13.58 -10.76 7.03
C ALA A 235 14.10 -9.60 6.18
N GLU A 236 14.03 -9.73 4.86
CA GLU A 236 14.58 -8.73 3.96
C GLU A 236 13.79 -7.42 3.96
N GLY A 237 12.46 -7.50 4.04
CA GLY A 237 11.61 -6.33 4.15
C GLY A 237 11.86 -5.58 5.45
N THR A 238 11.96 -6.31 6.56
CA THR A 238 12.33 -5.77 7.88
C THR A 238 13.70 -5.10 7.85
N LEU A 239 14.71 -5.74 7.24
CA LEU A 239 16.06 -5.18 7.12
C LEU A 239 16.08 -3.88 6.31
N ARG A 240 15.40 -3.84 5.16
CA ARG A 240 15.35 -2.65 4.31
C ARG A 240 14.57 -1.49 4.94
N GLN A 241 13.46 -1.79 5.59
CA GLN A 241 12.58 -0.78 6.21
C GLN A 241 13.01 -0.38 7.63
N LYS A 242 14.00 -1.08 8.21
CA LYS A 242 14.45 -0.92 9.60
C LYS A 242 13.30 -0.94 10.62
N SER A 243 12.25 -1.71 10.32
CA SER A 243 11.06 -1.81 11.14
C SER A 243 10.24 -3.07 10.82
N GLY A 244 9.62 -3.66 11.84
CA GLY A 244 8.80 -4.86 11.73
C GLY A 244 8.14 -5.23 13.05
N ASN A 245 7.10 -6.06 13.02
CA ASN A 245 6.54 -6.64 14.24
C ASN A 245 7.41 -7.76 14.82
N ASP A 246 6.88 -8.46 15.80
CA ASP A 246 7.47 -9.64 16.43
C ASP A 246 7.85 -10.72 15.40
N ALA A 247 6.91 -11.14 14.54
CA ALA A 247 7.16 -12.16 13.52
C ALA A 247 8.19 -11.72 12.46
N ASP A 248 8.13 -10.48 12.01
CA ASP A 248 9.02 -9.89 11.02
C ASP A 248 10.45 -9.67 11.58
N GLN A 249 10.57 -9.34 12.86
CA GLN A 249 11.87 -9.26 13.55
C GLN A 249 12.43 -10.65 13.84
N ALA A 250 11.59 -11.61 14.26
CA ALA A 250 11.99 -13.00 14.42
C ALA A 250 12.50 -13.60 13.11
N ALA A 251 11.85 -13.29 11.98
CA ALA A 251 12.29 -13.73 10.65
C ALA A 251 13.67 -13.17 10.30
N LEU A 252 13.92 -11.88 10.57
CA LEU A 252 15.24 -11.27 10.37
C LEU A 252 16.31 -11.90 11.27
N LEU A 253 16.00 -12.10 12.55
CA LEU A 253 16.93 -12.69 13.50
C LEU A 253 17.26 -14.15 13.12
N VAL A 254 16.27 -14.97 12.77
CA VAL A 254 16.47 -16.34 12.27
C VAL A 254 17.33 -16.33 11.01
N ALA A 255 17.06 -15.47 10.03
CA ALA A 255 17.83 -15.39 8.80
C ALA A 255 19.32 -15.07 9.07
N LEU A 256 19.60 -14.10 9.95
CA LEU A 256 20.97 -13.73 10.33
C LEU A 256 21.69 -14.84 11.09
N LEU A 257 21.02 -15.46 12.07
CA LEU A 257 21.60 -16.55 12.87
C LEU A 257 21.89 -17.78 12.01
N ARG A 258 20.96 -18.16 11.12
CA ARG A 258 21.15 -19.26 10.16
C ARG A 258 22.30 -18.98 9.18
N SER A 259 22.40 -17.74 8.71
CA SER A 259 23.52 -17.27 7.89
C SER A 259 24.87 -17.38 8.61
N ALA A 260 24.87 -17.20 9.93
CA ALA A 260 26.03 -17.38 10.81
C ALA A 260 26.25 -18.84 11.27
N GLY A 261 25.46 -19.80 10.77
CA GLY A 261 25.60 -21.21 11.11
C GLY A 261 25.00 -21.63 12.46
N TYR A 262 24.14 -20.79 13.05
CA TYR A 262 23.43 -21.12 14.29
C TYR A 262 22.04 -21.72 13.99
N PRO A 263 21.80 -23.00 14.36
CA PRO A 263 20.47 -23.61 14.26
C PRO A 263 19.43 -22.75 14.98
N SER A 264 18.37 -22.37 14.29
CA SER A 264 17.38 -21.42 14.84
C SER A 264 15.96 -21.80 14.43
N ARG A 265 14.99 -21.60 15.33
CA ARG A 265 13.57 -21.88 15.14
C ARG A 265 12.72 -20.69 15.57
N PHE A 266 11.53 -20.59 15.00
CA PHE A 266 10.47 -19.71 15.46
C PHE A 266 9.73 -20.36 16.61
N VAL A 267 9.34 -19.57 17.59
CA VAL A 267 8.50 -20.00 18.71
C VAL A 267 7.28 -19.09 18.75
N ARG A 268 6.09 -19.69 18.81
CA ARG A 268 4.82 -18.99 18.98
C ARG A 268 4.26 -19.26 20.35
N GLY A 269 3.65 -18.25 20.96
CA GLY A 269 2.93 -18.45 22.20
C GLY A 269 2.20 -17.22 22.68
N VAL A 270 1.75 -17.30 23.92
CA VAL A 270 1.05 -16.21 24.61
C VAL A 270 1.99 -15.65 25.66
N VAL A 271 2.21 -14.34 25.60
CA VAL A 271 3.08 -13.63 26.53
C VAL A 271 2.31 -12.58 27.31
N GLU A 272 2.80 -12.28 28.50
CA GLU A 272 2.32 -11.23 29.36
C GLU A 272 3.49 -10.30 29.67
N PHE A 273 3.26 -8.98 29.62
CA PHE A 273 4.34 -8.00 29.80
C PHE A 273 4.95 -8.08 31.22
N PHE A 274 6.26 -7.89 31.32
CA PHE A 274 7.00 -7.88 32.58
C PHE A 274 7.74 -6.53 32.76
N PRO A 275 7.76 -5.95 33.97
CA PRO A 275 7.14 -6.41 35.22
C PRO A 275 5.62 -6.18 35.31
N GLY A 276 5.01 -5.54 34.30
CA GLY A 276 3.57 -5.30 34.24
C GLY A 276 3.17 -4.46 33.04
N ILE A 277 1.97 -3.89 33.09
CA ILE A 277 1.38 -3.10 32.00
C ILE A 277 2.18 -1.84 31.63
N ASP A 278 3.04 -1.33 32.53
CA ASP A 278 3.89 -0.17 32.26
C ASP A 278 4.86 -0.41 31.08
N THR A 279 5.29 -1.65 30.87
CA THR A 279 6.07 -2.02 29.68
C THR A 279 5.24 -1.82 28.42
N ALA A 280 3.96 -2.20 28.42
CA ALA A 280 3.07 -1.95 27.29
C ALA A 280 2.80 -0.45 27.08
N ARG A 281 2.62 0.32 28.18
CA ARG A 281 2.49 1.79 28.11
C ARG A 281 3.69 2.42 27.43
N ASN A 282 4.89 2.04 27.84
CA ASN A 282 6.13 2.57 27.28
C ASN A 282 6.33 2.16 25.81
N LEU A 283 6.02 0.93 25.43
CA LEU A 283 6.22 0.46 24.06
C LEU A 283 5.18 1.02 23.06
N THR A 284 3.95 1.24 23.52
CA THR A 284 2.85 1.76 22.68
C THR A 284 2.75 3.28 22.72
N GLY A 285 3.25 3.92 23.79
CA GLY A 285 3.06 5.34 24.09
C GLY A 285 1.65 5.69 24.54
N ILE A 286 0.81 4.71 24.87
CA ILE A 286 -0.58 4.89 25.31
C ILE A 286 -0.63 4.74 26.83
N GLU A 287 -1.24 5.72 27.50
CA GLU A 287 -1.37 5.70 28.95
C GLU A 287 -2.56 4.86 29.42
N ASP A 288 -3.76 5.07 28.88
CA ASP A 288 -4.93 4.33 29.38
C ASP A 288 -4.88 2.84 29.03
N GLU A 289 -4.94 1.96 30.04
CA GLU A 289 -4.88 0.50 29.92
C GLU A 289 -5.99 -0.06 29.02
N ARG A 290 -7.17 0.57 29.02
CA ARG A 290 -8.31 0.20 28.18
C ARG A 290 -8.02 0.55 26.72
N GLU A 291 -7.35 1.67 26.48
CA GLU A 291 -6.91 2.07 25.15
C GLU A 291 -5.75 1.19 24.65
N ILE A 292 -4.87 0.69 25.52
CA ILE A 292 -3.88 -0.33 25.15
C ILE A 292 -4.58 -1.64 24.72
N ALA A 293 -5.59 -2.09 25.45
CA ALA A 293 -6.37 -3.26 25.05
C ALA A 293 -7.11 -3.02 23.70
N ALA A 294 -7.63 -1.81 23.47
CA ALA A 294 -8.22 -1.43 22.19
C ALA A 294 -7.18 -1.35 21.06
N PHE A 295 -5.96 -0.93 21.37
CA PHE A 295 -4.84 -0.85 20.43
C PHE A 295 -4.45 -2.22 19.89
N PHE A 296 -4.23 -3.22 20.75
CA PHE A 296 -3.91 -4.58 20.28
C PHE A 296 -5.02 -5.21 19.43
N ARG A 297 -6.29 -4.98 19.80
CA ARG A 297 -7.44 -5.37 18.98
C ARG A 297 -7.40 -4.69 17.59
N LYS A 298 -7.17 -3.39 17.54
CA LYS A 298 -7.07 -2.64 16.27
C LYS A 298 -5.86 -3.06 15.42
N ALA A 299 -4.78 -3.50 16.05
CA ALA A 299 -3.63 -4.11 15.39
C ALA A 299 -3.91 -5.55 14.88
N GLY A 300 -5.07 -6.11 15.20
CA GLY A 300 -5.44 -7.49 14.85
C GLY A 300 -4.73 -8.56 15.68
N ILE A 301 -4.00 -8.18 16.73
CA ILE A 301 -3.22 -9.08 17.57
C ILE A 301 -4.16 -9.77 18.57
N PRO A 302 -4.24 -11.13 18.56
CA PRO A 302 -4.98 -11.87 19.57
C PRO A 302 -4.52 -11.47 20.96
N SER A 303 -5.45 -10.95 21.77
CA SER A 303 -5.13 -10.34 23.05
C SER A 303 -6.25 -10.52 24.08
N ALA A 304 -5.85 -10.58 25.36
CA ALA A 304 -6.79 -10.69 26.48
C ALA A 304 -6.29 -9.88 27.69
N PRO A 305 -7.14 -9.04 28.31
CA PRO A 305 -6.76 -8.30 29.51
C PRO A 305 -6.64 -9.25 30.71
N VAL A 306 -5.67 -8.97 31.58
CA VAL A 306 -5.46 -9.65 32.87
C VAL A 306 -6.09 -8.79 33.96
N ILE A 307 -7.19 -9.26 34.53
CA ILE A 307 -7.94 -8.50 35.55
C ILE A 307 -7.45 -8.83 36.95
N LYS A 308 -7.05 -7.80 37.72
CA LYS A 308 -6.78 -7.90 39.16
C LYS A 308 -7.38 -6.70 39.87
N GLY A 309 -8.01 -6.91 41.03
CA GLY A 309 -8.57 -5.82 41.84
C GLY A 309 -9.64 -4.96 41.13
N GLY A 310 -10.31 -5.49 40.10
CA GLY A 310 -11.32 -4.76 39.31
C GLY A 310 -10.78 -3.89 38.17
N GLY A 311 -9.45 -3.88 37.93
CA GLY A 311 -8.80 -3.16 36.83
C GLY A 311 -7.98 -4.08 35.91
N ILE A 312 -7.52 -3.53 34.78
CA ILE A 312 -6.60 -4.22 33.86
C ILE A 312 -5.19 -4.11 34.43
N ALA A 313 -4.70 -5.17 35.05
CA ALA A 313 -3.36 -5.21 35.63
C ALA A 313 -2.26 -5.52 34.59
N ASN A 314 -2.63 -6.19 33.51
CA ASN A 314 -1.74 -6.55 32.41
C ASN A 314 -2.53 -6.92 31.15
N ILE A 315 -1.83 -7.21 30.06
CA ILE A 315 -2.42 -7.72 28.82
C ILE A 315 -1.61 -8.93 28.35
N ARG A 316 -2.32 -9.98 27.96
CA ARG A 316 -1.77 -11.13 27.25
C ARG A 316 -1.88 -10.91 25.75
N ILE A 317 -0.82 -11.15 25.01
CA ILE A 317 -0.81 -11.08 23.54
C ILE A 317 -0.23 -12.38 22.97
N GLU A 318 -0.72 -12.78 21.81
CA GLU A 318 0.00 -13.73 20.97
C GLU A 318 1.29 -13.08 20.44
N HIS A 319 2.38 -13.82 20.48
CA HIS A 319 3.72 -13.32 20.18
C HIS A 319 4.58 -14.40 19.50
N ILE A 320 5.44 -13.98 18.58
CA ILE A 320 6.46 -14.79 17.92
C ILE A 320 7.85 -14.34 18.36
N TRP A 321 8.70 -15.29 18.76
CA TRP A 321 10.10 -15.06 19.07
C TRP A 321 10.98 -16.16 18.48
N VAL A 322 12.28 -16.13 18.79
CA VAL A 322 13.27 -17.06 18.25
C VAL A 322 13.82 -17.93 19.36
N GLU A 323 14.14 -19.17 19.02
CA GLU A 323 15.13 -19.93 19.78
C GLU A 323 16.30 -20.31 18.89
N THR A 324 17.50 -20.35 19.48
CA THR A 324 18.72 -20.65 18.73
C THR A 324 19.72 -21.43 19.56
N GLN A 325 20.44 -22.34 18.92
CA GLN A 325 21.51 -23.10 19.55
C GLN A 325 22.86 -22.38 19.38
N VAL A 326 23.43 -21.92 20.48
CA VAL A 326 24.71 -21.18 20.51
C VAL A 326 25.68 -21.79 21.53
N PRO A 327 27.01 -21.60 21.35
CA PRO A 327 28.01 -22.02 22.33
C PRO A 327 28.01 -21.12 23.57
N TYR A 328 27.00 -21.28 24.44
CA TYR A 328 26.67 -20.38 25.54
C TYR A 328 27.75 -20.24 26.62
N ALA A 329 28.50 -21.31 26.87
CA ALA A 329 29.59 -21.29 27.85
C ALA A 329 30.73 -20.33 27.45
N ASN A 330 31.01 -20.21 26.15
CA ASN A 330 32.25 -19.61 25.62
C ASN A 330 32.37 -18.09 25.83
N TYR A 331 31.26 -17.36 25.90
CA TYR A 331 31.26 -15.91 26.13
C TYR A 331 30.83 -15.51 27.55
N ARG A 332 30.59 -16.48 28.44
CA ARG A 332 30.33 -16.26 29.88
C ARG A 332 31.49 -16.70 30.78
N GLY A 333 32.71 -16.76 30.23
CA GLY A 333 33.94 -17.02 30.98
C GLY A 333 34.22 -18.50 31.27
N ALA A 334 33.48 -19.42 30.66
CA ALA A 334 33.79 -20.85 30.68
C ALA A 334 34.35 -21.27 29.32
N VAL A 335 35.66 -21.54 29.27
CA VAL A 335 36.24 -22.26 28.12
C VAL A 335 35.76 -23.69 28.23
N ILE A 336 34.98 -24.19 27.27
CA ILE A 336 35.00 -25.60 26.82
C ILE A 336 34.29 -25.66 25.46
N ASP A 337 34.92 -26.43 24.58
CA ASP A 337 34.60 -26.89 23.22
C ASP A 337 33.11 -27.12 22.81
N GLU A 338 32.88 -27.87 21.74
CA GLU A 338 31.56 -28.18 21.17
C GLU A 338 30.52 -28.73 22.18
N HIS A 339 30.90 -29.13 23.39
CA HIS A 339 30.00 -29.60 24.45
C HIS A 339 29.21 -28.48 25.17
N GLY A 340 29.50 -27.20 24.91
CA GLY A 340 28.84 -26.03 25.55
C GLY A 340 27.62 -25.44 24.81
N LYS A 341 27.10 -26.11 23.78
CA LYS A 341 25.97 -25.61 22.98
C LYS A 341 24.64 -25.75 23.75
N THR A 342 23.86 -24.67 23.83
CA THR A 342 22.51 -24.70 24.39
C THR A 342 21.54 -23.91 23.52
N TRP A 343 20.30 -24.35 23.53
CA TRP A 343 19.18 -23.58 22.99
C TRP A 343 18.84 -22.44 23.95
N LEU A 344 18.66 -21.24 23.40
CA LEU A 344 18.25 -20.04 24.11
C LEU A 344 17.06 -19.40 23.41
N GLY A 345 16.08 -18.93 24.19
CA GLY A 345 15.01 -18.07 23.68
C GLY A 345 15.48 -16.62 23.59
N LEU A 346 15.29 -16.00 22.43
CA LEU A 346 15.63 -14.61 22.12
C LEU A 346 14.41 -13.89 21.52
N ASP A 347 14.14 -12.69 22.00
CA ASP A 347 13.19 -11.77 21.37
C ASP A 347 13.83 -10.38 21.25
N THR A 348 13.59 -9.74 20.11
CA THR A 348 14.11 -8.39 19.80
C THR A 348 13.00 -7.36 19.69
N SER A 349 11.73 -7.78 19.66
CA SER A 349 10.57 -6.91 19.40
C SER A 349 10.08 -6.19 20.67
N ILE A 350 10.11 -6.85 21.83
CA ILE A 350 9.85 -6.25 23.13
C ILE A 350 11.11 -5.53 23.61
N LYS A 351 11.11 -4.19 23.52
CA LYS A 351 12.25 -3.35 23.91
C LYS A 351 12.28 -3.16 25.43
N ALA A 352 13.01 -4.03 26.13
CA ALA A 352 13.07 -4.01 27.60
C ALA A 352 13.62 -2.69 28.18
N ALA A 353 14.61 -2.08 27.52
CA ALA A 353 15.13 -0.76 27.89
C ALA A 353 14.11 0.38 27.67
N GLY A 354 13.07 0.12 26.86
CA GLY A 354 12.00 1.06 26.57
C GLY A 354 12.41 2.24 25.69
N TYR A 355 11.47 3.18 25.53
CA TYR A 355 11.65 4.43 24.82
C TYR A 355 11.60 5.62 25.78
N THR A 356 12.40 6.64 25.48
CA THR A 356 12.24 7.97 26.07
C THR A 356 11.39 8.82 25.14
N TYR A 357 10.33 9.42 25.67
CA TYR A 357 9.44 10.32 24.93
C TYR A 357 9.81 11.78 25.21
N ASN A 358 9.76 12.63 24.19
CA ASN A 358 9.81 14.07 24.41
C ASN A 358 8.49 14.58 25.03
N GLN A 359 8.54 15.80 25.56
CA GLN A 359 7.36 16.56 25.95
C GLN A 359 7.11 17.60 24.84
N PRO A 360 6.18 17.33 23.90
CA PRO A 360 5.89 18.30 22.85
C PRO A 360 5.21 19.53 23.44
N GLU A 361 5.48 20.68 22.83
CA GLU A 361 4.81 21.93 23.16
C GLU A 361 3.34 21.88 22.73
N ALA A 362 2.49 22.63 23.43
CA ALA A 362 1.09 22.75 23.04
C ALA A 362 0.98 23.56 21.74
N ILE A 363 0.11 23.13 20.82
CA ILE A 363 -0.18 23.92 19.63
C ILE A 363 -0.82 25.25 20.06
N PRO A 364 -0.28 26.41 19.63
CA PRO A 364 -0.83 27.71 19.99
C PRO A 364 -2.29 27.85 19.54
N GLY A 365 -3.15 28.37 20.42
CA GLY A 365 -4.58 28.50 20.13
C GLY A 365 -4.88 29.46 18.98
N GLU A 366 -3.95 30.38 18.69
CA GLU A 366 -4.03 31.34 17.59
C GLU A 366 -3.69 30.73 16.21
N PHE A 367 -3.15 29.51 16.15
CA PHE A 367 -2.85 28.85 14.89
C PHE A 367 -4.16 28.48 14.16
N PRO A 368 -4.41 28.95 12.92
CA PRO A 368 -5.71 28.83 12.25
C PRO A 368 -5.98 27.44 11.65
N LEU A 369 -5.94 26.39 12.47
CA LEU A 369 -6.12 24.99 12.07
C LEU A 369 -7.41 24.73 11.27
N SER A 370 -8.50 25.38 11.65
CA SER A 370 -9.83 25.13 11.08
C SER A 370 -9.96 25.54 9.62
N GLY A 371 -9.18 26.54 9.17
CA GLY A 371 -9.25 27.08 7.80
C GLY A 371 -8.39 26.33 6.79
N ILE A 372 -7.34 25.62 7.24
CA ILE A 372 -6.30 25.06 6.36
C ILE A 372 -6.86 24.12 5.29
N ARG A 373 -7.83 23.26 5.66
CA ARG A 373 -8.46 22.34 4.71
C ARG A 373 -9.15 23.10 3.58
N ASP A 374 -9.96 24.10 3.94
CA ASP A 374 -10.78 24.83 2.98
C ASP A 374 -9.86 25.68 2.09
N SER A 375 -8.85 26.35 2.64
CA SER A 375 -7.82 27.08 1.88
C SER A 375 -7.00 26.19 0.94
N TYR A 376 -6.72 24.94 1.32
CA TYR A 376 -6.06 23.99 0.42
C TYR A 376 -6.96 23.66 -0.79
N LEU A 377 -8.26 23.42 -0.54
CA LEU A 377 -9.22 22.97 -1.54
C LEU A 377 -9.77 24.06 -2.46
N GLU A 378 -9.54 25.34 -2.14
CA GLU A 378 -9.99 26.49 -2.95
C GLU A 378 -9.31 26.58 -4.33
N ALA A 379 -8.13 25.98 -4.50
CA ALA A 379 -7.36 26.07 -5.74
C ALA A 379 -6.78 24.72 -6.17
N VAL A 380 -6.50 24.58 -7.47
CA VAL A 380 -5.70 23.46 -7.98
C VAL A 380 -4.25 23.70 -7.59
N ARG A 381 -3.66 22.77 -6.83
CA ARG A 381 -2.31 22.88 -6.29
C ARG A 381 -1.44 21.71 -6.77
N GLY A 382 -0.14 21.97 -6.92
CA GLY A 382 0.87 20.95 -7.26
C GLY A 382 1.44 20.23 -6.03
N GLU A 383 1.38 20.87 -4.86
CA GLU A 383 1.83 20.32 -3.59
C GLU A 383 0.79 19.38 -2.95
N THR A 384 1.27 18.39 -2.20
CA THR A 384 0.40 17.49 -1.44
C THR A 384 -0.24 18.21 -0.24
N PRO A 385 -1.35 17.69 0.31
CA PRO A 385 -1.97 18.28 1.50
C PRO A 385 -1.00 18.38 2.69
N LEU A 386 -0.10 17.40 2.84
CA LEU A 386 0.88 17.39 3.92
C LEU A 386 1.96 18.46 3.73
N GLU A 387 2.45 18.66 2.51
CA GLU A 387 3.40 19.73 2.19
C GLU A 387 2.78 21.11 2.44
N TYR A 388 1.52 21.29 2.03
CA TYR A 388 0.78 22.52 2.31
C TYR A 388 0.64 22.79 3.81
N ILE A 389 0.16 21.80 4.59
CA ILE A 389 0.03 21.95 6.05
C ILE A 389 1.36 22.30 6.70
N LYS A 390 2.47 21.65 6.30
CA LYS A 390 3.81 21.97 6.82
C LYS A 390 4.20 23.42 6.51
N SER A 391 3.98 23.87 5.27
CA SER A 391 4.29 25.23 4.86
C SER A 391 3.48 26.28 5.64
N GLU A 392 2.20 26.02 5.89
CA GLU A 392 1.35 26.92 6.69
C GLU A 392 1.82 26.99 8.15
N ILE A 393 2.19 25.84 8.75
CA ILE A 393 2.76 25.80 10.10
C ILE A 393 4.08 26.57 10.15
N ASP A 394 5.02 26.29 9.25
CA ASP A 394 6.34 26.92 9.23
C ASP A 394 6.24 28.43 8.96
N GLY A 395 5.34 28.84 8.05
CA GLY A 395 5.05 30.25 7.77
C GLY A 395 4.49 30.97 9.00
N TRP A 396 3.52 30.37 9.69
CA TRP A 396 2.94 30.94 10.90
C TRP A 396 3.98 31.05 12.03
N LEU A 397 4.80 30.01 12.24
CA LEU A 397 5.85 30.01 13.26
C LEU A 397 6.88 31.10 12.98
N SER A 398 7.32 31.26 11.73
CA SER A 398 8.30 32.31 11.38
C SER A 398 7.83 33.74 11.71
N GLN A 399 6.52 33.98 11.70
CA GLN A 399 5.93 35.30 11.95
C GLN A 399 5.57 35.51 13.43
N ASN A 400 5.15 34.47 14.14
CA ASN A 400 4.56 34.59 15.48
C ASN A 400 5.46 34.00 16.58
N GLN A 401 6.26 32.98 16.28
CA GLN A 401 7.12 32.26 17.23
C GLN A 401 8.43 31.81 16.54
N PRO A 402 9.32 32.74 16.15
CA PRO A 402 10.51 32.43 15.34
C PRO A 402 11.53 31.53 16.06
N GLU A 403 11.43 31.43 17.39
CA GLU A 403 12.26 30.56 18.24
C GLU A 403 11.86 29.07 18.15
N MET A 404 10.65 28.79 17.64
CA MET A 404 10.05 27.45 17.61
C MET A 404 10.08 26.87 16.20
N THR A 405 10.11 25.54 16.13
CA THR A 405 10.04 24.81 14.86
C THR A 405 8.87 23.83 14.90
N ARG A 406 8.40 23.37 13.73
CA ARG A 406 7.34 22.35 13.68
C ARG A 406 7.66 21.09 14.51
N GLU A 407 8.93 20.74 14.63
CA GLU A 407 9.40 19.58 15.40
C GLU A 407 9.12 19.74 16.91
N SER A 408 9.01 20.97 17.42
CA SER A 408 8.68 21.25 18.83
C SER A 408 7.29 20.74 19.23
N PHE A 409 6.37 20.58 18.27
CA PHE A 409 4.99 20.14 18.51
C PHE A 409 4.79 18.64 18.24
N LEU A 410 5.81 17.96 17.70
CA LEU A 410 5.71 16.54 17.39
C LEU A 410 6.12 15.70 18.59
N ARG A 411 5.26 14.75 18.97
CA ARG A 411 5.65 13.70 19.92
C ARG A 411 6.58 12.72 19.23
N THR A 412 7.80 12.62 19.72
CA THR A 412 8.84 11.71 19.26
C THR A 412 9.23 10.73 20.36
N LYS A 413 9.77 9.58 19.95
CA LYS A 413 10.29 8.56 20.86
C LYS A 413 11.70 8.20 20.42
N THR A 414 12.60 8.01 21.38
CA THR A 414 13.97 7.52 21.14
C THR A 414 14.17 6.22 21.91
N LEU A 415 14.62 5.17 21.23
CA LEU A 415 14.91 3.88 21.85
C LEU A 415 16.11 4.03 22.79
N ALA A 416 15.99 3.54 24.02
CA ALA A 416 17.15 3.37 24.88
C ALA A 416 17.98 2.18 24.36
N VAL A 417 19.20 2.46 23.89
CA VAL A 417 20.09 1.45 23.32
C VAL A 417 20.52 0.45 24.41
N GLU A 418 20.46 -0.84 24.08
CA GLU A 418 20.84 -1.92 24.98
C GLU A 418 22.14 -2.59 24.49
N GLU A 419 23.23 -2.41 25.21
CA GLU A 419 24.53 -3.08 24.97
C GLU A 419 24.77 -4.12 26.08
N MET A 420 24.44 -5.37 25.80
CA MET A 420 24.50 -6.46 26.77
C MET A 420 25.87 -7.14 26.81
N LYS A 421 26.59 -7.17 25.67
CA LYS A 421 27.84 -7.91 25.41
C LYS A 421 27.74 -9.43 25.63
N ILE A 422 26.57 -9.92 26.02
CA ILE A 422 26.21 -11.32 26.21
C ILE A 422 24.74 -11.50 25.86
N LEU A 423 24.36 -12.69 25.38
CA LEU A 423 22.94 -13.01 25.20
C LEU A 423 22.21 -13.10 26.54
N PRO A 424 20.94 -12.64 26.60
CA PRO A 424 20.11 -12.76 27.80
C PRO A 424 19.91 -14.24 28.18
N ALA A 425 19.83 -14.51 29.48
CA ALA A 425 19.55 -15.86 30.00
C ALA A 425 18.05 -16.19 30.03
N SER A 426 17.19 -15.18 29.87
CA SER A 426 15.74 -15.28 29.93
C SER A 426 15.09 -14.21 29.06
N LEU A 427 13.89 -14.49 28.56
CA LEU A 427 13.08 -13.52 27.83
C LEU A 427 12.57 -12.40 28.77
N GLN A 428 12.37 -11.21 28.20
CA GLN A 428 11.91 -9.98 28.86
C GLN A 428 10.38 -9.94 29.15
N PHE A 429 9.71 -11.08 29.10
CA PHE A 429 8.27 -11.21 29.32
C PHE A 429 7.93 -12.54 30.00
N ILE A 430 6.74 -12.60 30.59
CA ILE A 430 6.20 -13.82 31.17
C ILE A 430 5.59 -14.64 30.02
N GLN A 431 6.09 -15.86 29.83
CA GLN A 431 5.50 -16.80 28.87
C GLN A 431 4.34 -17.53 29.55
N VAL A 432 3.11 -17.25 29.10
CA VAL A 432 1.87 -17.86 29.64
C VAL A 432 1.65 -19.24 29.02
N ALA A 433 1.85 -19.36 27.71
CA ALA A 433 1.79 -20.61 26.97
C ALA A 433 2.74 -20.55 25.78
N VAL A 434 3.28 -21.70 25.36
CA VAL A 434 4.00 -21.85 24.09
C VAL A 434 3.18 -22.80 23.24
N THR A 435 2.78 -22.36 22.05
CA THR A 435 1.81 -23.06 21.22
C THR A 435 2.36 -23.62 19.93
N GLY A 436 3.62 -23.33 19.61
CA GLY A 436 4.30 -23.97 18.50
C GLY A 436 5.77 -23.62 18.39
N GLU A 437 6.49 -24.49 17.71
CA GLU A 437 7.89 -24.37 17.35
C GLU A 437 8.02 -24.72 15.87
N TYR A 438 8.73 -23.90 15.10
CA TYR A 438 8.76 -24.04 13.64
C TYR A 438 10.13 -23.73 13.05
N THR A 439 10.54 -24.51 12.05
CA THR A 439 11.67 -24.15 11.17
C THR A 439 11.26 -23.14 10.10
N GLU A 440 9.97 -23.07 9.77
CA GLU A 440 9.34 -22.10 8.86
C GLU A 440 8.00 -21.65 9.43
N LEU A 441 7.69 -20.34 9.35
CA LEU A 441 6.41 -19.84 9.85
C LEU A 441 5.24 -20.45 9.05
N PRO A 442 4.15 -20.90 9.71
CA PRO A 442 3.01 -21.49 9.04
C PRO A 442 2.26 -20.46 8.18
N ASP A 443 1.65 -20.93 7.08
CA ASP A 443 0.94 -20.11 6.09
C ASP A 443 -0.14 -19.20 6.69
N GLU A 444 -0.78 -19.61 7.79
CA GLU A 444 -1.81 -18.82 8.47
C GLU A 444 -1.28 -17.52 9.07
N LEU A 445 0.01 -17.44 9.36
CA LEU A 445 0.67 -16.23 9.87
C LEU A 445 1.16 -15.34 8.73
N VAL A 446 1.10 -15.77 7.47
CA VAL A 446 1.66 -15.03 6.34
C VAL A 446 0.61 -14.11 5.75
N HIS A 447 0.93 -12.81 5.67
CA HIS A 447 0.03 -11.86 5.01
C HIS A 447 -0.02 -12.12 3.52
N THR A 448 -1.21 -12.04 2.94
CA THR A 448 -1.43 -12.23 1.50
C THR A 448 -2.22 -11.08 0.90
N VAL A 449 -2.05 -10.89 -0.40
CA VAL A 449 -2.80 -9.93 -1.20
C VAL A 449 -3.48 -10.68 -2.33
N ARG A 450 -4.80 -10.51 -2.43
CA ARG A 450 -5.64 -11.11 -3.47
C ARG A 450 -5.94 -10.09 -4.56
N PHE A 451 -5.65 -10.45 -5.79
CA PHE A 451 -6.00 -9.72 -7.00
C PHE A 451 -7.14 -10.45 -7.70
N ARG A 452 -8.31 -9.81 -7.74
CA ARG A 452 -9.50 -10.34 -8.41
C ARG A 452 -10.00 -9.35 -9.44
N THR A 453 -10.20 -9.81 -10.67
CA THR A 453 -10.78 -9.00 -11.76
C THR A 453 -12.06 -9.67 -12.23
N THR A 454 -13.16 -8.91 -12.25
CA THR A 454 -14.46 -9.38 -12.74
C THR A 454 -14.84 -8.67 -14.04
N SER A 455 -15.56 -9.41 -14.89
CA SER A 455 -16.28 -8.85 -16.04
C SER A 455 -17.49 -8.05 -15.58
N THR A 456 -18.04 -7.20 -16.45
CA THR A 456 -19.31 -6.48 -16.23
C THR A 456 -20.50 -7.41 -15.94
N GLY A 457 -20.36 -8.72 -16.17
CA GLY A 457 -21.32 -9.77 -15.82
C GLY A 457 -20.95 -10.62 -14.60
N ASP A 458 -20.01 -10.18 -13.75
CA ASP A 458 -19.52 -10.89 -12.56
C ASP A 458 -18.75 -12.21 -12.79
N ASP A 459 -18.40 -12.53 -14.04
CA ASP A 459 -17.47 -13.61 -14.35
C ASP A 459 -16.03 -13.22 -13.98
N ASP A 460 -15.32 -14.08 -13.26
CA ASP A 460 -13.92 -13.86 -12.86
C ASP A 460 -12.97 -14.07 -14.06
N PHE A 461 -12.20 -13.04 -14.42
CA PHE A 461 -11.10 -13.17 -15.40
C PHE A 461 -9.88 -13.84 -14.77
N PHE A 462 -9.50 -13.38 -13.58
CA PHE A 462 -8.50 -14.04 -12.76
C PHE A 462 -8.71 -13.71 -11.29
N ASP A 463 -8.23 -14.62 -10.45
CA ASP A 463 -8.25 -14.53 -9.01
C ASP A 463 -6.98 -15.16 -8.44
N ILE A 464 -6.02 -14.31 -8.05
CA ILE A 464 -4.67 -14.74 -7.66
C ILE A 464 -4.37 -14.18 -6.27
N THR A 465 -3.85 -15.04 -5.39
CA THR A 465 -3.39 -14.65 -4.05
C THR A 465 -1.87 -14.81 -3.97
N LEU A 466 -1.17 -13.75 -3.59
CA LEU A 466 0.29 -13.74 -3.44
C LEU A 466 0.68 -13.33 -2.01
N PRO A 467 1.77 -13.87 -1.45
CA PRO A 467 2.31 -13.38 -0.18
C PRO A 467 2.71 -11.91 -0.25
N ALA A 468 2.33 -11.12 0.74
CA ALA A 468 2.55 -9.67 0.79
C ALA A 468 4.04 -9.30 0.71
N PHE A 469 4.92 -10.09 1.35
CA PHE A 469 6.36 -9.86 1.34
C PHE A 469 6.97 -9.92 -0.07
N ARG A 470 6.35 -10.64 -1.02
CA ARG A 470 6.79 -10.68 -2.42
C ARG A 470 6.42 -9.43 -3.21
N LEU A 471 5.44 -8.67 -2.74
CA LEU A 471 4.92 -7.48 -3.40
C LEU A 471 5.55 -6.19 -2.85
N SER A 472 6.07 -6.23 -1.62
CA SER A 472 6.70 -5.08 -0.98
C SER A 472 7.84 -4.52 -1.83
N ASN A 473 7.79 -3.22 -2.13
CA ASN A 473 8.76 -2.50 -2.97
C ASN A 473 8.94 -3.07 -4.38
N ARG A 474 7.94 -3.78 -4.92
CA ARG A 474 7.93 -4.26 -6.30
C ARG A 474 6.79 -3.63 -7.08
N PRO A 475 7.01 -3.22 -8.34
CA PRO A 475 5.92 -2.79 -9.20
C PRO A 475 5.01 -3.99 -9.50
N VAL A 476 3.71 -3.81 -9.31
CA VAL A 476 2.69 -4.75 -9.77
C VAL A 476 2.17 -4.22 -11.10
N SER A 477 2.33 -5.01 -12.16
CA SER A 477 1.81 -4.67 -13.48
C SER A 477 0.82 -5.74 -13.92
N ILE A 478 -0.27 -5.29 -14.54
CA ILE A 478 -1.19 -6.15 -15.26
C ILE A 478 -0.92 -5.89 -16.73
N THR A 479 -0.49 -6.92 -17.44
CA THR A 479 -0.23 -6.90 -18.87
C THR A 479 -1.28 -7.75 -19.57
N CYS A 480 -1.78 -7.26 -20.70
CA CYS A 480 -2.65 -8.01 -21.58
C CYS A 480 -1.82 -8.39 -22.80
N GLU A 481 -1.62 -9.68 -23.01
CA GLU A 481 -1.03 -10.15 -24.27
C GLU A 481 -2.12 -10.17 -25.35
N PRO A 482 -1.78 -9.82 -26.60
CA PRO A 482 -2.73 -9.95 -27.69
C PRO A 482 -3.10 -11.43 -27.87
N GLU A 483 -4.38 -11.71 -28.10
CA GLU A 483 -4.88 -13.09 -28.21
C GLU A 483 -4.27 -13.81 -29.44
N THR A 484 -3.95 -13.05 -30.49
CA THR A 484 -3.39 -13.56 -31.74
C THR A 484 -2.21 -12.72 -32.25
N VAL A 485 -1.42 -13.30 -33.16
CA VAL A 485 -0.37 -12.57 -33.90
C VAL A 485 -0.98 -11.43 -34.70
N GLU A 486 -2.17 -11.62 -35.27
CA GLU A 486 -2.90 -10.57 -35.98
C GLU A 486 -3.26 -9.40 -35.05
N ASP A 487 -3.68 -9.67 -33.80
CA ASP A 487 -3.92 -8.60 -32.81
C ASP A 487 -2.64 -7.82 -32.48
N GLN A 488 -1.49 -8.51 -32.36
CA GLN A 488 -0.20 -7.88 -32.11
C GLN A 488 0.26 -7.03 -33.31
N GLU A 489 0.05 -7.50 -34.54
CA GLU A 489 0.37 -6.76 -35.77
C GLU A 489 -0.52 -5.52 -35.92
N ILE A 490 -1.80 -5.62 -35.56
CA ILE A 490 -2.71 -4.47 -35.47
C ILE A 490 -2.21 -3.47 -34.43
N ILE A 491 -1.84 -3.91 -33.22
CA ILE A 491 -1.32 -3.00 -32.19
C ILE A 491 -0.06 -2.28 -32.67
N ASN A 492 0.86 -3.00 -33.33
CA ASN A 492 2.10 -2.43 -33.85
C ASN A 492 1.90 -1.44 -35.00
N SER A 493 0.74 -1.43 -35.65
CA SER A 493 0.47 -0.49 -36.74
C SER A 493 0.13 0.91 -36.23
N TYR A 494 -0.44 1.02 -35.03
CA TYR A 494 -0.81 2.29 -34.39
C TYR A 494 0.31 2.84 -33.51
#